data_AF-Q0UI87-F1
#
_entry.id   AF-Q0UI87-F1
#
_cell.length_a   1.000
_cell.length_b   1.000
_cell.length_c   1.000
_cell.angle_alpha   90.00
_cell.angle_beta   90.00
_cell.angle_gamma   90.00
#
_symmetry.space_group_name_H-M   'P 1'
#
loop_
_entity.id
_entity.type
_entity.pdbx_description
1 polymer ?
#
loop_
_entity_poly.entity_id
_entity_poly.type
_entity_poly.pdbx_seq_one_letter_code
_entity_poly.pdbx_strand_id
1 'polypeptide(L)'
;MTDDGNPVELSWDWGTGEKPPVRRYSIESIGLQAGTALDPSNSLAGLAFHQKLVKRLPEARLEWHSHFADSFINSPTIHSSDIIDLTDHNTNIFYAFDLSPLEITAKSYFFPKTRARLEHRSNLDILSEAIHTAPFVTRDNVKAWSTFCDFASEPANETLEHEMLAIDLIEPLESRLKIYFRCRETTFDSVISVMTLGGRIANSSLLRGLRDLARIWDLLFDSLVPLSQPLKHSGHRTAGILYNMEFRIGDTMPVAKVYLPVRHYSRTDDSIIQGLEKYFQYHGRGEAMKDYVKTMHTLLMLNSTERTIAGRILLQIR
;
A
#
# COMPACT_ATOMS: atom_id res chain seq x y z
N MET A 1 4.97 -8.85 -4.12
CA MET A 1 3.81 -8.34 -3.36
C MET A 1 3.92 -8.50 -1.84
N THR A 2 4.21 -9.70 -1.30
CA THR A 2 4.44 -9.94 0.14
C THR A 2 5.92 -10.11 0.46
N ASP A 3 6.31 -9.93 1.73
CA ASP A 3 7.72 -10.09 2.16
C ASP A 3 8.25 -11.53 2.03
N ASP A 4 7.36 -12.52 2.13
CA ASP A 4 7.70 -13.95 2.06
C ASP A 4 7.59 -14.52 0.63
N GLY A 5 7.31 -13.68 -0.36
CA GLY A 5 7.20 -14.06 -1.77
C GLY A 5 5.90 -14.81 -2.11
N ASN A 6 4.98 -15.00 -1.18
CA ASN A 6 3.66 -15.57 -1.48
C ASN A 6 2.87 -14.68 -2.45
N PRO A 7 2.18 -15.26 -3.45
CA PRO A 7 1.48 -14.49 -4.47
C PRO A 7 0.14 -13.93 -3.98
N VAL A 8 -0.31 -14.24 -2.76
CA VAL A 8 -1.62 -13.84 -2.21
C VAL A 8 -1.46 -13.26 -0.81
N GLU A 9 -2.15 -12.16 -0.52
CA GLU A 9 -2.27 -11.58 0.81
C GLU A 9 -3.75 -11.39 1.17
N LEU A 10 -4.11 -11.72 2.42
CA LEU A 10 -5.46 -11.51 2.95
C LEU A 10 -5.46 -10.31 3.89
N SER A 11 -6.50 -9.50 3.85
CA SER A 11 -6.67 -8.38 4.77
C SER A 11 -8.13 -8.14 5.16
N TRP A 12 -8.31 -7.44 6.28
CA TRP A 12 -9.61 -7.02 6.80
C TRP A 12 -9.64 -5.50 6.91
N ASP A 13 -10.66 -4.87 6.34
CA ASP A 13 -10.97 -3.46 6.57
C ASP A 13 -12.05 -3.33 7.63
N TRP A 14 -11.67 -2.83 8.80
CA TRP A 14 -12.55 -2.68 9.94
C TRP A 14 -13.45 -1.45 9.85
N GLY A 15 -13.19 -0.52 8.92
CA GLY A 15 -13.95 0.71 8.76
C GLY A 15 -14.15 1.52 10.04
N THR A 16 -15.08 2.47 9.97
CA THR A 16 -15.53 3.29 11.10
C THR A 16 -16.96 2.86 11.49
N GLY A 17 -17.21 2.65 12.78
CA GLY A 17 -18.54 2.27 13.30
C GLY A 17 -18.72 0.76 13.54
N GLU A 18 -19.97 0.32 13.57
CA GLU A 18 -20.36 -1.03 14.03
C GLU A 18 -20.53 -2.05 12.90
N LYS A 19 -20.24 -1.68 11.64
CA LYS A 19 -20.34 -2.61 10.51
C LYS A 19 -19.27 -3.71 10.62
N PRO A 20 -19.56 -4.94 10.15
CA PRO A 20 -18.57 -6.01 10.10
C PRO A 20 -17.42 -5.63 9.15
N PRO A 21 -16.21 -6.17 9.37
CA PRO A 21 -15.07 -5.85 8.53
C PRO A 21 -15.27 -6.37 7.10
N VAL A 22 -14.85 -5.58 6.11
CA VAL A 22 -14.80 -6.01 4.71
C VAL A 22 -13.56 -6.85 4.51
N ARG A 23 -13.74 -8.06 3.97
CA ARG A 23 -12.62 -8.94 3.63
C ARG A 23 -12.02 -8.51 2.29
N ARG A 24 -10.71 -8.60 2.20
CA ARG A 24 -9.94 -8.26 1.02
C ARG A 24 -8.91 -9.34 0.75
N TYR A 25 -8.57 -9.50 -0.51
CA TYR A 25 -7.33 -10.16 -0.86
C TYR A 25 -6.64 -9.41 -1.99
N SER A 26 -5.32 -9.47 -2.00
CA SER A 26 -4.50 -9.09 -3.13
C SER A 26 -3.81 -10.31 -3.72
N ILE A 27 -3.53 -10.25 -5.01
CA ILE A 27 -2.88 -11.32 -5.75
C ILE A 27 -1.97 -10.76 -6.83
N GLU A 28 -0.74 -11.24 -6.83
CA GLU A 28 0.17 -11.18 -7.96
C GLU A 28 0.09 -12.53 -8.70
N SER A 29 -0.38 -12.54 -9.93
CA SER A 29 -0.46 -13.76 -10.71
C SER A 29 0.93 -14.16 -11.20
N ILE A 30 1.53 -15.18 -10.58
CA ILE A 30 2.88 -15.67 -10.89
C ILE A 30 2.77 -16.98 -11.69
N GLY A 31 3.37 -17.01 -12.87
CA GLY A 31 3.43 -18.20 -13.72
C GLY A 31 4.51 -19.19 -13.31
N LEU A 32 4.38 -20.47 -13.70
CA LEU A 32 5.40 -21.50 -13.42
C LEU A 32 6.77 -21.21 -14.05
N GLN A 33 6.81 -20.36 -15.08
CA GLN A 33 8.04 -19.96 -15.78
C GLN A 33 8.54 -18.58 -15.34
N ALA A 34 7.88 -17.92 -14.40
CA ALA A 34 8.26 -16.60 -13.94
C ALA A 34 9.69 -16.57 -13.39
N GLY A 35 10.48 -15.57 -13.80
CA GLY A 35 11.88 -15.41 -13.42
C GLY A 35 12.85 -16.36 -14.14
N THR A 36 12.36 -17.29 -14.96
CA THR A 36 13.20 -18.12 -15.84
C THR A 36 13.50 -17.39 -17.14
N ALA A 37 14.39 -17.94 -17.97
CA ALA A 37 14.65 -17.41 -19.31
C ALA A 37 13.39 -17.37 -20.23
N LEU A 38 12.35 -18.16 -19.92
CA LEU A 38 11.11 -18.21 -20.70
C LEU A 38 10.09 -17.12 -20.33
N ASP A 39 10.13 -16.62 -19.09
CA ASP A 39 9.32 -15.48 -18.64
C ASP A 39 10.04 -14.67 -17.54
N PRO A 40 11.13 -13.95 -17.88
CA PRO A 40 11.98 -13.27 -16.89
C PRO A 40 11.22 -12.26 -16.01
N SER A 41 10.17 -11.64 -16.56
CA SER A 41 9.43 -10.53 -15.94
C SER A 41 8.02 -10.90 -15.47
N ASN A 42 7.67 -12.19 -15.47
CA ASN A 42 6.33 -12.67 -15.11
C ASN A 42 5.20 -12.00 -15.94
N SER A 43 5.45 -11.81 -17.23
CA SER A 43 4.56 -11.08 -18.15
C SER A 43 3.38 -11.94 -18.62
N LEU A 44 3.56 -13.26 -18.73
CA LEU A 44 2.56 -14.15 -19.33
C LEU A 44 1.37 -14.39 -18.39
N ALA A 45 1.65 -14.69 -17.12
CA ALA A 45 0.60 -14.97 -16.14
C ALA A 45 -0.22 -13.72 -15.81
N GLY A 46 0.44 -12.56 -15.70
CA GLY A 46 -0.20 -11.25 -15.53
C GLY A 46 -1.24 -10.96 -16.61
N LEU A 47 -0.86 -11.13 -17.87
CA LEU A 47 -1.75 -10.90 -19.02
C LEU A 47 -2.93 -11.90 -19.03
N ALA A 48 -2.66 -13.19 -18.83
CA ALA A 48 -3.71 -14.21 -18.81
C ALA A 48 -4.69 -14.00 -17.65
N PHE A 49 -4.21 -13.56 -16.48
CA PHE A 49 -5.05 -13.20 -15.34
C PHE A 49 -5.92 -11.99 -15.67
N HIS A 50 -5.33 -10.92 -16.22
CA HIS A 50 -6.07 -9.71 -16.62
C HIS A 50 -7.20 -10.04 -17.62
N GLN A 51 -6.93 -10.85 -18.65
CA GLN A 51 -7.95 -11.26 -19.61
C GLN A 51 -9.12 -12.02 -18.97
N LYS A 52 -8.85 -12.83 -17.94
CA LYS A 52 -9.90 -13.52 -17.18
C LYS A 52 -10.66 -12.56 -16.27
N LEU A 53 -9.95 -11.62 -15.64
CA LEU A 53 -10.51 -10.60 -14.76
C LEU A 53 -11.55 -9.76 -15.50
N VAL A 54 -11.20 -9.20 -16.65
CA VAL A 54 -12.09 -8.36 -17.46
C VAL A 54 -13.35 -9.12 -17.88
N LYS A 55 -13.23 -10.40 -18.23
CA LYS A 55 -14.40 -11.26 -18.55
C LYS A 55 -15.30 -11.52 -17.35
N ARG A 56 -14.75 -11.51 -16.13
CA ARG A 56 -15.49 -11.80 -14.89
C ARG A 56 -16.09 -10.56 -14.25
N LEU A 57 -15.53 -9.39 -14.53
CA LEU A 57 -16.00 -8.09 -14.05
C LEU A 57 -16.33 -7.19 -15.25
N PRO A 58 -17.45 -7.44 -15.95
CA PRO A 58 -17.80 -6.68 -17.15
C PRO A 58 -18.05 -5.19 -16.88
N GLU A 59 -18.40 -4.83 -15.64
CA GLU A 59 -18.60 -3.45 -15.20
C GLU A 59 -17.28 -2.72 -14.86
N ALA A 60 -16.14 -3.42 -14.87
CA ALA A 60 -14.85 -2.81 -14.58
C ALA A 60 -14.46 -1.83 -15.70
N ARG A 61 -14.05 -0.63 -15.31
CA ARG A 61 -13.56 0.40 -16.23
C ARG A 61 -12.05 0.32 -16.37
N LEU A 62 -11.57 0.35 -17.62
CA LEU A 62 -10.20 -0.01 -17.97
C LEU A 62 -9.39 1.16 -18.54
N GLU A 63 -9.98 2.34 -18.72
CA GLU A 63 -9.33 3.50 -19.32
C GLU A 63 -8.03 3.87 -18.59
N TRP A 64 -8.08 3.97 -17.26
CA TRP A 64 -6.88 4.18 -16.46
C TRP A 64 -5.99 2.94 -16.37
N HIS A 65 -6.58 1.74 -16.34
CA HIS A 65 -5.78 0.51 -16.30
C HIS A 65 -4.87 0.40 -17.52
N SER A 66 -5.43 0.52 -18.73
CA SER A 66 -4.69 0.48 -19.98
C SER A 66 -3.63 1.58 -20.03
N HIS A 67 -4.01 2.81 -19.65
CA HIS A 67 -3.08 3.94 -19.62
C HIS A 67 -1.86 3.69 -18.72
N PHE A 68 -2.06 3.24 -17.49
CA PHE A 68 -0.97 2.99 -16.55
C PHE A 68 -0.18 1.72 -16.89
N ALA A 69 -0.83 0.70 -17.45
CA ALA A 69 -0.13 -0.47 -18.00
C ALA A 69 0.82 -0.07 -19.13
N ASP A 70 0.36 0.77 -20.07
CA ASP A 70 1.18 1.27 -21.16
C ASP A 70 2.30 2.19 -20.67
N SER A 71 2.03 2.99 -19.64
CA SER A 71 3.01 3.90 -19.05
C SER A 71 4.12 3.19 -18.28
N PHE A 72 3.85 2.05 -17.63
CA PHE A 72 4.79 1.44 -16.68
C PHE A 72 5.28 0.04 -17.07
N ILE A 73 4.52 -0.68 -17.90
CA ILE A 73 4.78 -2.09 -18.23
C ILE A 73 5.05 -2.24 -19.74
N ASN A 74 4.19 -1.68 -20.58
CA ASN A 74 4.31 -1.79 -22.04
C ASN A 74 5.05 -0.59 -22.66
N SER A 75 5.78 0.18 -21.84
CA SER A 75 6.55 1.32 -22.34
C SER A 75 7.56 0.85 -23.40
N PRO A 76 7.71 1.56 -24.53
CA PRO A 76 8.70 1.21 -25.56
C PRO A 76 10.14 1.11 -25.05
N THR A 77 10.44 1.76 -23.92
CA THR A 77 11.74 1.72 -23.24
C THR A 77 12.01 0.42 -22.50
N ILE A 78 11.00 -0.43 -22.28
CA ILE A 78 11.12 -1.69 -21.54
C ILE A 78 11.26 -2.86 -22.51
N HIS A 79 12.39 -3.55 -22.49
CA HIS A 79 12.60 -4.81 -23.20
C HIS A 79 12.72 -5.99 -22.23
N SER A 80 12.29 -7.19 -22.65
CA SER A 80 12.21 -8.38 -21.79
C SER A 80 13.54 -8.81 -21.16
N SER A 81 14.68 -8.46 -21.78
CA SER A 81 16.02 -8.75 -21.29
C SER A 81 16.44 -7.89 -20.10
N ASP A 82 15.79 -6.75 -19.89
CA ASP A 82 16.34 -5.69 -19.05
C ASP A 82 15.86 -5.78 -17.60
N ILE A 83 15.02 -6.76 -17.25
CA ILE A 83 13.99 -6.57 -16.22
C ILE A 83 14.36 -7.14 -14.85
N ILE A 84 15.38 -8.00 -14.73
CA ILE A 84 15.69 -8.64 -13.45
C ILE A 84 16.59 -7.75 -12.58
N ASP A 85 16.01 -7.13 -11.57
CA ASP A 85 16.73 -6.60 -10.43
C ASP A 85 16.91 -7.72 -9.39
N LEU A 86 18.15 -8.15 -9.17
CA LEU A 86 18.49 -9.18 -8.19
C LEU A 86 18.52 -8.66 -6.74
N THR A 87 18.47 -7.34 -6.56
CA THR A 87 18.59 -6.69 -5.26
C THR A 87 17.23 -6.33 -4.65
N ASP A 88 16.14 -6.53 -5.39
CA ASP A 88 14.79 -6.11 -5.00
C ASP A 88 13.71 -6.96 -5.71
N HIS A 89 12.43 -6.66 -5.52
CA HIS A 89 11.33 -7.32 -6.22
C HIS A 89 11.27 -6.92 -7.70
N ASN A 90 10.68 -7.82 -8.48
CA ASN A 90 10.44 -7.66 -9.92
C ASN A 90 8.94 -7.61 -10.28
N THR A 91 8.07 -7.41 -9.28
CA THR A 91 6.63 -7.19 -9.49
C THR A 91 6.38 -5.96 -10.36
N ASN A 92 5.66 -6.14 -11.46
CA ASN A 92 5.21 -5.05 -12.33
C ASN A 92 3.75 -4.63 -12.04
N ILE A 93 2.90 -5.62 -11.73
CA ILE A 93 1.48 -5.41 -11.46
C ILE A 93 0.95 -6.47 -10.48
N PHE A 94 0.06 -6.05 -9.59
CA PHE A 94 -0.82 -6.97 -8.85
C PHE A 94 -2.21 -6.38 -8.71
N TYR A 95 -3.17 -7.21 -8.30
CA TYR A 95 -4.57 -6.84 -8.16
C TYR A 95 -5.04 -6.99 -6.73
N ALA A 96 -6.02 -6.20 -6.30
CA ALA A 96 -6.71 -6.42 -5.03
C ALA A 96 -8.23 -6.35 -5.22
N PHE A 97 -8.94 -7.04 -4.34
CA PHE A 97 -10.39 -7.21 -4.41
C PHE A 97 -11.01 -6.89 -3.07
N ASP A 98 -11.91 -5.91 -3.05
CA ASP A 98 -12.78 -5.68 -1.90
C ASP A 98 -14.00 -6.57 -2.03
N LEU A 99 -14.21 -7.45 -1.06
CA LEU A 99 -15.29 -8.43 -1.06
C LEU A 99 -16.40 -7.92 -0.15
N SER A 100 -17.27 -7.08 -0.70
CA SER A 100 -18.53 -6.77 -0.03
C SER A 100 -19.60 -7.83 -0.39
N PRO A 101 -20.69 -7.96 0.38
CA PRO A 101 -21.77 -8.88 0.04
C PRO A 101 -22.49 -8.59 -1.28
N LEU A 102 -22.42 -7.35 -1.77
CA LEU A 102 -23.21 -6.88 -2.92
C LEU A 102 -22.35 -6.65 -4.17
N GLU A 103 -21.10 -6.24 -3.97
CA GLU A 103 -20.19 -5.80 -5.03
C GLU A 103 -18.75 -6.25 -4.77
N ILE A 104 -18.05 -6.58 -5.86
CA ILE A 104 -16.61 -6.79 -5.86
C ILE A 104 -15.98 -5.58 -6.54
N THR A 105 -15.18 -4.81 -5.79
CA THR A 105 -14.40 -3.72 -6.38
C THR A 105 -12.96 -4.18 -6.58
N ALA A 106 -12.56 -4.33 -7.84
CA ALA A 106 -11.19 -4.64 -8.21
C ALA A 106 -10.32 -3.37 -8.22
N LYS A 107 -9.04 -3.56 -7.90
CA LYS A 107 -8.01 -2.54 -7.90
C LYS A 107 -6.78 -3.09 -8.63
N SER A 108 -6.03 -2.21 -9.26
CA SER A 108 -4.75 -2.55 -9.88
C SER A 108 -3.65 -1.68 -9.31
N TYR A 109 -2.49 -2.30 -9.07
CA TYR A 109 -1.30 -1.69 -8.50
C TYR A 109 -0.18 -1.84 -9.51
N PHE A 110 0.48 -0.74 -9.85
CA PHE A 110 1.52 -0.68 -10.87
C PHE A 110 2.81 -0.12 -10.28
N PHE A 111 3.94 -0.65 -10.74
CA PHE A 111 5.26 -0.22 -10.27
C PHE A 111 5.99 0.55 -11.38
N PRO A 112 6.36 1.83 -11.15
CA PRO A 112 7.08 2.64 -12.14
C PRO A 112 8.58 2.28 -12.24
N LYS A 113 9.10 1.50 -11.29
CA LYS A 113 10.53 1.27 -11.06
C LYS A 113 11.29 0.82 -12.30
N THR A 114 10.76 -0.15 -13.04
CA THR A 114 11.44 -0.71 -14.22
C THR A 114 11.71 0.37 -15.26
N ARG A 115 10.69 1.18 -15.58
CA ARG A 115 10.82 2.32 -16.50
C ARG A 115 11.75 3.39 -15.95
N ALA A 116 11.59 3.76 -14.68
CA ALA A 116 12.39 4.81 -14.04
C ALA A 116 13.89 4.48 -14.10
N ARG A 117 14.26 3.23 -13.82
CA ARG A 117 15.65 2.76 -13.90
C ARG A 117 16.21 2.84 -15.32
N LEU A 118 15.44 2.42 -16.33
CA LEU A 118 15.88 2.42 -17.73
C LEU A 118 15.99 3.83 -18.31
N GLU A 119 15.15 4.76 -17.87
CA GLU A 119 15.19 6.17 -18.29
C GLU A 119 16.12 7.04 -17.42
N HIS A 120 16.75 6.48 -16.38
CA HIS A 120 17.55 7.21 -15.40
C HIS A 120 16.79 8.39 -14.75
N ARG A 121 15.52 8.15 -14.42
CA ARG A 121 14.61 9.12 -13.77
C ARG A 121 14.16 8.62 -12.42
N SER A 122 13.64 9.52 -11.59
CA SER A 122 13.03 9.10 -10.32
C SER A 122 11.68 8.42 -10.57
N ASN A 123 11.25 7.57 -9.64
CA ASN A 123 9.90 7.01 -9.66
C ASN A 123 8.83 8.12 -9.61
N LEU A 124 9.09 9.20 -8.86
CA LEU A 124 8.18 10.35 -8.77
C LEU A 124 7.99 11.03 -10.13
N ASP A 125 9.06 11.18 -10.93
CA ASP A 125 8.98 11.76 -12.27
C ASP A 125 8.12 10.91 -13.22
N ILE A 126 8.34 9.60 -13.20
CA ILE A 126 7.58 8.65 -14.04
C ILE A 126 6.11 8.62 -13.62
N LEU A 127 5.82 8.62 -12.31
CA LEU A 127 4.47 8.73 -11.78
C LEU A 127 3.79 10.03 -12.21
N SER A 128 4.51 11.16 -12.10
CA SER A 128 3.97 12.47 -12.44
C SER A 128 3.61 12.57 -13.92
N GLU A 129 4.49 12.11 -14.80
CA GLU A 129 4.23 12.07 -16.24
C GLU A 129 3.00 11.20 -16.56
N ALA A 130 2.92 9.99 -15.99
CA ALA A 130 1.81 9.09 -16.24
C ALA A 130 0.48 9.65 -15.70
N ILE A 131 0.46 10.29 -14.53
CA ILE A 131 -0.75 10.93 -13.99
C ILE A 131 -1.19 12.08 -14.88
N HIS A 132 -0.27 12.96 -15.29
CA HIS A 132 -0.61 14.14 -16.10
C HIS A 132 -1.09 13.82 -17.52
N THR A 133 -0.73 12.64 -18.03
CA THR A 133 -1.15 12.16 -19.36
C THR A 133 -2.34 11.21 -19.31
N ALA A 134 -2.85 10.88 -18.10
CA ALA A 134 -3.97 9.96 -17.94
C ALA A 134 -5.27 10.54 -18.53
N PRO A 135 -6.16 9.70 -19.06
CA PRO A 135 -7.48 10.13 -19.51
C PRO A 135 -8.21 10.94 -18.43
N PHE A 136 -8.88 12.02 -18.87
CA PHE A 136 -9.64 12.96 -18.04
C PHE A 136 -8.82 13.86 -17.08
N VAL A 137 -7.51 13.64 -16.97
CA VAL A 137 -6.63 14.51 -16.18
C VAL A 137 -6.27 15.76 -16.97
N THR A 138 -6.30 16.90 -16.27
CA THR A 138 -5.81 18.19 -16.72
C THR A 138 -4.97 18.80 -15.60
N ARG A 139 -4.10 19.76 -15.90
CA ARG A 139 -3.29 20.41 -14.85
C ARG A 139 -4.13 21.04 -13.74
N ASP A 140 -5.33 21.51 -14.06
CA ASP A 140 -6.20 22.22 -13.12
C ASP A 140 -7.01 21.30 -12.20
N ASN A 141 -7.22 20.04 -12.60
CA ASN A 141 -8.09 19.09 -11.89
C ASN A 141 -7.32 18.04 -11.07
N VAL A 142 -6.00 18.16 -10.93
CA VAL A 142 -5.15 17.30 -10.07
C VAL A 142 -4.33 18.10 -9.07
N LYS A 143 -4.91 19.15 -8.47
CA LYS A 143 -4.24 20.00 -7.47
C LYS A 143 -3.74 19.24 -6.24
N ALA A 144 -4.46 18.19 -5.83
CA ALA A 144 -4.00 17.29 -4.77
C ALA A 144 -2.67 16.60 -5.11
N TRP A 145 -2.47 16.20 -6.37
CA TRP A 145 -1.20 15.64 -6.85
C TRP A 145 -0.08 16.67 -6.78
N SER A 146 -0.31 17.88 -7.29
CA SER A 146 0.68 18.97 -7.22
C SER A 146 1.09 19.28 -5.79
N THR A 147 0.13 19.33 -4.85
CA THR A 147 0.41 19.54 -3.43
C THR A 147 1.31 18.45 -2.84
N PHE A 148 1.09 17.19 -3.22
CA PHE A 148 1.96 16.09 -2.79
C PHE A 148 3.35 16.19 -3.44
N CYS A 149 3.45 16.47 -4.74
CA CYS A 149 4.74 16.67 -5.41
C CYS A 149 5.55 17.80 -4.78
N ASP A 150 4.91 18.93 -4.43
CA ASP A 150 5.57 20.05 -3.77
C ASP A 150 6.18 19.63 -2.43
N PHE A 151 5.45 18.84 -1.61
CA PHE A 151 5.98 18.28 -0.37
C PHE A 151 7.11 17.28 -0.63
N ALA A 152 6.90 16.32 -1.53
CA ALA A 152 7.87 15.26 -1.83
C ALA A 152 9.18 15.78 -2.45
N SER A 153 9.15 16.94 -3.10
CA SER A 153 10.34 17.56 -3.71
C SER A 153 11.14 18.45 -2.74
N GLU A 154 10.67 18.63 -1.50
CA GLU A 154 11.45 19.36 -0.50
C GLU A 154 12.73 18.61 -0.14
N PRO A 155 13.87 19.31 0.12
CA PRO A 155 15.12 18.66 0.49
C PRO A 155 15.00 17.72 1.71
N ALA A 156 14.13 18.06 2.66
CA ALA A 156 13.88 17.22 3.84
C ALA A 156 13.24 15.86 3.49
N ASN A 157 12.63 15.75 2.30
CA ASN A 157 11.87 14.59 1.84
C ASN A 157 12.54 13.86 0.66
N GLU A 158 13.80 14.20 0.35
CA GLU A 158 14.55 13.58 -0.77
C GLU A 158 14.71 12.06 -0.61
N THR A 159 14.62 11.55 0.62
CA THR A 159 14.76 10.13 0.95
C THR A 159 13.45 9.34 0.85
N LEU A 160 12.34 9.98 0.45
CA LEU A 160 11.07 9.28 0.25
C LEU A 160 11.16 8.32 -0.95
N GLU A 161 10.98 7.03 -0.66
CA GLU A 161 11.03 5.96 -1.64
C GLU A 161 9.64 5.78 -2.27
N HIS A 162 9.42 6.27 -3.49
CA HIS A 162 8.14 6.15 -4.19
C HIS A 162 8.01 4.76 -4.82
N GLU A 163 7.01 3.98 -4.40
CA GLU A 163 6.96 2.54 -4.64
C GLU A 163 5.99 2.17 -5.78
N MET A 164 4.73 2.62 -5.70
CA MET A 164 3.69 2.17 -6.64
C MET A 164 2.51 3.13 -6.73
N LEU A 165 1.73 2.98 -7.81
CA LEU A 165 0.45 3.65 -8.03
C LEU A 165 -0.66 2.60 -8.04
N ALA A 166 -1.77 2.89 -7.36
CA ALA A 166 -2.96 2.06 -7.43
C ALA A 166 -4.20 2.85 -7.88
N ILE A 167 -5.08 2.15 -8.60
CA ILE A 167 -6.39 2.66 -9.04
C ILE A 167 -7.50 1.69 -8.66
N ASP A 168 -8.71 2.23 -8.52
CA ASP A 168 -9.93 1.42 -8.50
C ASP A 168 -10.41 1.22 -9.96
N LEU A 169 -10.83 0.01 -10.32
CA LEU A 169 -11.30 -0.32 -11.69
C LEU A 169 -12.78 0.06 -11.87
N ILE A 170 -13.08 1.34 -11.64
CA ILE A 170 -14.41 1.97 -11.76
C ILE A 170 -14.30 3.23 -12.62
N GLU A 171 -15.42 3.91 -12.87
CA GLU A 171 -15.47 5.16 -13.65
C GLU A 171 -14.34 6.13 -13.24
N PRO A 172 -13.47 6.56 -14.18
CA PRO A 172 -12.27 7.35 -13.87
C PRO A 172 -12.51 8.60 -13.01
N LEU A 173 -13.61 9.31 -13.23
CA LEU A 173 -13.95 10.52 -12.46
C LEU A 173 -14.33 10.20 -11.00
N GLU A 174 -14.79 8.99 -10.72
CA GLU A 174 -15.13 8.50 -9.37
C GLU A 174 -13.99 7.72 -8.72
N SER A 175 -13.06 7.22 -9.54
CA SER A 175 -11.90 6.45 -9.12
C SER A 175 -10.87 7.30 -8.39
N ARG A 176 -10.03 6.63 -7.60
CA ARG A 176 -8.97 7.25 -6.80
C ARG A 176 -7.61 6.83 -7.33
N LEU A 177 -6.72 7.82 -7.47
CA LEU A 177 -5.28 7.59 -7.60
C LEU A 177 -4.70 7.46 -6.19
N LYS A 178 -3.90 6.41 -5.97
CA LYS A 178 -3.27 6.14 -4.67
C LYS A 178 -1.78 5.94 -4.87
N ILE A 179 -0.99 6.83 -4.29
CA ILE A 179 0.46 6.85 -4.48
C ILE A 179 1.11 6.35 -3.21
N TYR A 180 1.78 5.21 -3.34
CA TYR A 180 2.43 4.54 -2.24
C TYR A 180 3.90 4.91 -2.21
N PHE A 181 4.38 5.26 -1.03
CA PHE A 181 5.77 5.65 -0.82
C PHE A 181 6.18 5.37 0.62
N ARG A 182 7.47 5.26 0.86
CA ARG A 182 8.04 4.78 2.10
C ARG A 182 9.02 5.79 2.67
N CYS A 183 8.93 5.99 3.98
CA CYS A 183 9.89 6.76 4.77
C CYS A 183 10.67 5.80 5.67
N ARG A 184 12.01 5.86 5.62
CA ARG A 184 12.87 5.04 6.47
C ARG A 184 13.00 5.59 7.89
N GLU A 185 12.69 6.86 8.10
CA GLU A 185 12.62 7.44 9.43
C GLU A 185 11.33 7.00 10.15
N THR A 186 11.52 6.40 11.33
CA THR A 186 10.45 5.74 12.10
C THR A 186 10.15 6.46 13.42
N THR A 187 10.49 7.76 13.53
CA THR A 187 10.05 8.61 14.63
C THR A 187 8.57 8.95 14.44
N PHE A 188 7.83 9.14 15.54
CA PHE A 188 6.43 9.57 15.42
C PHE A 188 6.29 10.99 14.86
N ASP A 189 7.28 11.85 15.10
CA ASP A 189 7.34 13.20 14.53
C ASP A 189 7.43 13.15 12.98
N SER A 190 8.21 12.22 12.43
CA SER A 190 8.24 11.96 10.98
C SER A 190 6.87 11.48 10.47
N VAL A 191 6.18 10.61 11.22
CA VAL A 191 4.81 10.19 10.88
C VAL A 191 3.86 11.38 10.83
N ILE A 192 3.92 12.30 11.80
CA ILE A 192 3.10 13.53 11.80
C ILE A 192 3.44 14.39 10.59
N SER A 193 4.72 14.62 10.31
CA SER A 193 5.17 15.42 9.17
C SER A 193 4.63 14.88 7.85
N VAL A 194 4.80 13.58 7.58
CA VAL A 194 4.33 12.94 6.34
C VAL A 194 2.81 12.93 6.26
N MET A 195 2.10 12.55 7.33
CA MET A 195 0.63 12.48 7.33
C MET A 195 -0.04 13.85 7.17
N THR A 196 0.66 14.93 7.54
CA THR A 196 0.19 16.32 7.37
C THR A 196 0.75 17.00 6.13
N LEU A 197 1.60 16.31 5.34
CA LEU A 197 2.39 16.91 4.25
C LEU A 197 3.14 18.18 4.69
N GLY A 198 3.84 18.11 5.83
CA GLY A 198 4.53 19.25 6.42
C GLY A 198 3.58 20.33 6.95
N GLY A 199 2.41 19.94 7.46
CA GLY A 199 1.39 20.85 7.97
C GLY A 199 0.40 21.41 6.93
N ARG A 200 0.52 21.07 5.64
CA ARG A 200 -0.42 21.47 4.58
C ARG A 200 -1.82 20.90 4.79
N ILE A 201 -1.93 19.69 5.36
CA ILE A 201 -3.19 19.06 5.74
C ILE A 201 -3.43 19.32 7.24
N ALA A 202 -4.41 20.17 7.55
CA ALA A 202 -4.69 20.60 8.93
C ALA A 202 -6.16 20.41 9.35
N ASN A 203 -6.87 19.43 8.78
CA ASN A 203 -8.27 19.21 9.12
C ASN A 203 -8.43 18.52 10.49
N SER A 204 -9.52 18.82 11.19
CA SER A 204 -9.75 18.32 12.57
C SER A 204 -9.84 16.79 12.67
N SER A 205 -10.24 16.12 11.58
CA SER A 205 -10.33 14.67 11.54
C SER A 205 -8.94 14.04 11.56
N LEU A 206 -8.00 14.55 10.76
CA LEU A 206 -6.61 14.11 10.76
C LEU A 206 -5.96 14.32 12.14
N LEU A 207 -6.15 15.48 12.76
CA LEU A 207 -5.57 15.77 14.08
C LEU A 207 -6.15 14.89 15.20
N ARG A 208 -7.40 14.45 15.09
CA ARG A 208 -7.95 13.40 15.98
C ARG A 208 -7.32 12.05 15.65
N GLY A 209 -7.25 11.69 14.37
CA GLY A 209 -6.62 10.45 13.90
C GLY A 209 -5.16 10.31 14.35
N LEU A 210 -4.36 11.38 14.33
CA LEU A 210 -2.97 11.36 14.81
C LEU A 210 -2.86 11.09 16.32
N ARG A 211 -3.81 11.59 17.12
CA ARG A 211 -3.84 11.27 18.56
C ARG A 211 -4.20 9.81 18.81
N ASP A 212 -5.14 9.27 18.05
CA ASP A 212 -5.49 7.85 18.14
C ASP A 212 -4.39 6.95 17.57
N LEU A 213 -3.68 7.41 16.54
CA LEU A 213 -2.50 6.76 15.97
C LEU A 213 -1.35 6.68 16.98
N ALA A 214 -1.14 7.72 17.80
CA ALA A 214 -0.14 7.66 18.88
C ALA A 214 -0.48 6.56 19.91
N ARG A 215 -1.77 6.40 20.25
CA ARG A 215 -2.20 5.35 21.19
C ARG A 215 -1.93 3.95 20.66
N ILE A 216 -2.28 3.69 19.40
CA ILE A 216 -2.05 2.37 18.82
C ILE A 216 -0.56 2.12 18.54
N TRP A 217 0.21 3.16 18.24
CA TRP A 217 1.67 3.07 18.11
C TRP A 217 2.30 2.52 19.40
N ASP A 218 1.96 3.10 20.57
CA ASP A 218 2.47 2.63 21.87
C ASP A 218 2.07 1.18 22.17
N LEU A 219 0.86 0.79 21.78
CA LEU A 219 0.35 -0.57 21.97
C LEU A 219 1.08 -1.61 21.09
N LEU A 220 1.63 -1.20 19.94
CA LEU A 220 2.25 -2.08 18.96
C LEU A 220 3.78 -2.18 19.10
N PHE A 221 4.45 -1.07 19.42
CA PHE A 221 5.90 -0.94 19.31
C PHE A 221 6.66 -0.82 20.64
N ASP A 222 6.00 -1.14 21.76
CA ASP A 222 6.48 -1.00 23.13
C ASP A 222 6.50 0.46 23.63
N SER A 223 5.64 0.74 24.62
CA SER A 223 5.49 2.03 25.29
C SER A 223 6.76 2.57 25.95
N LEU A 224 7.82 1.77 26.08
CA LEU A 224 9.11 2.20 26.63
C LEU A 224 9.97 3.00 25.64
N VAL A 225 9.69 2.92 24.33
CA VAL A 225 10.37 3.73 23.32
C VAL A 225 9.67 5.09 23.23
N PRO A 226 10.36 6.20 23.55
CA PRO A 226 9.75 7.53 23.41
C PRO A 226 9.37 7.81 21.95
N LEU A 227 8.23 8.46 21.72
CA LEU A 227 7.74 8.80 20.37
C LEU A 227 8.75 9.60 19.52
N SER A 228 9.64 10.36 20.17
CA SER A 228 10.70 11.14 19.52
C SER A 228 11.90 10.30 19.10
N GLN A 229 11.97 9.03 19.50
CA GLN A 229 13.05 8.11 19.12
C GLN A 229 12.60 7.21 17.98
N PRO A 230 13.49 6.89 17.04
CA PRO A 230 13.19 5.94 15.98
C PRO A 230 13.01 4.54 16.56
N LEU A 231 12.14 3.74 15.92
CA LEU A 231 12.06 2.32 16.18
C LEU A 231 13.41 1.63 15.89
N LYS A 232 13.64 0.45 16.51
CA LYS A 232 14.87 -0.34 16.32
C LYS A 232 15.25 -0.47 14.84
N HIS A 233 16.51 -0.24 14.48
CA HIS A 233 16.94 -0.34 13.08
C HIS A 233 16.63 -1.73 12.48
N SER A 234 16.14 -1.75 11.24
CA SER A 234 15.89 -2.97 10.47
C SER A 234 16.36 -2.73 9.03
N GLY A 235 17.27 -3.59 8.55
CA GLY A 235 17.77 -3.57 7.18
C GLY A 235 16.84 -4.26 6.18
N HIS A 236 15.65 -4.71 6.60
CA HIS A 236 14.71 -5.38 5.70
C HIS A 236 14.23 -4.43 4.59
N ARG A 237 14.03 -4.95 3.37
CA ARG A 237 13.60 -4.15 2.21
C ARG A 237 12.30 -3.39 2.46
N THR A 238 11.34 -3.99 3.15
CA THR A 238 10.05 -3.37 3.53
C THR A 238 10.02 -2.77 4.94
N ALA A 239 11.17 -2.61 5.59
CA ALA A 239 11.28 -1.80 6.80
C ALA A 239 10.94 -0.31 6.51
N GLY A 240 10.82 0.50 7.55
CA GLY A 240 10.31 1.87 7.46
C GLY A 240 8.78 1.93 7.41
N ILE A 241 8.24 3.14 7.45
CA ILE A 241 6.80 3.40 7.42
C ILE A 241 6.35 3.55 5.96
N LEU A 242 5.36 2.76 5.55
CA LEU A 242 4.74 2.89 4.23
C LEU A 242 3.52 3.80 4.36
N TYR A 243 3.30 4.65 3.37
CA TYR A 243 2.14 5.54 3.29
C TYR A 243 1.44 5.34 1.96
N ASN A 244 0.18 5.76 1.89
CA ASN A 244 -0.39 6.17 0.62
C ASN A 244 -1.00 7.56 0.71
N MET A 245 -0.84 8.34 -0.37
CA MET A 245 -1.67 9.53 -0.63
C MET A 245 -2.75 9.15 -1.62
N GLU A 246 -4.01 9.29 -1.24
CA GLU A 246 -5.14 9.05 -2.13
C GLU A 246 -5.87 10.35 -2.50
N PHE A 247 -6.25 10.49 -3.76
CA PHE A 247 -7.01 11.63 -4.25
C PHE A 247 -7.83 11.24 -5.50
N ARG A 248 -8.86 12.03 -5.78
CA ARG A 248 -9.67 11.97 -7.01
C ARG A 248 -9.37 13.15 -7.90
N ILE A 249 -9.82 13.07 -9.15
CA ILE A 249 -9.92 14.26 -10.00
C ILE A 249 -10.84 15.28 -9.31
N GLY A 250 -10.38 16.53 -9.25
CA GLY A 250 -11.08 17.65 -8.61
C GLY A 250 -10.72 17.86 -7.14
N ASP A 251 -10.08 16.90 -6.46
CA ASP A 251 -9.62 17.08 -5.09
C ASP A 251 -8.51 18.14 -5.02
N THR A 252 -8.60 19.05 -4.05
CA THR A 252 -7.58 20.07 -3.81
C THR A 252 -6.49 19.61 -2.86
N MET A 253 -6.79 18.64 -2.00
CA MET A 253 -5.88 18.08 -0.99
C MET A 253 -6.01 16.55 -0.99
N PRO A 254 -4.90 15.80 -0.93
CA PRO A 254 -4.95 14.36 -0.81
C PRO A 254 -5.36 13.93 0.61
N VAL A 255 -5.74 12.67 0.74
CA VAL A 255 -5.94 11.99 2.02
C VAL A 255 -4.77 11.06 2.26
N ALA A 256 -4.07 11.28 3.36
CA ALA A 256 -2.96 10.42 3.80
C ALA A 256 -3.47 9.17 4.51
N LYS A 257 -2.79 8.04 4.30
CA LYS A 257 -2.94 6.81 5.08
C LYS A 257 -1.56 6.27 5.44
N VAL A 258 -1.46 5.61 6.59
CA VAL A 258 -0.22 5.03 7.10
C VAL A 258 -0.34 3.51 7.21
N TYR A 259 0.75 2.81 6.91
CA TYR A 259 0.91 1.39 7.11
C TYR A 259 2.00 1.18 8.16
N LEU A 260 1.60 0.74 9.34
CA LEU A 260 2.50 0.46 10.43
C LEU A 260 3.24 -0.86 10.17
N PRO A 261 4.59 -0.86 10.13
CA PRO A 261 5.41 -2.03 9.82
C PRO A 261 5.53 -3.00 11.00
N VAL A 262 4.39 -3.43 11.55
CA VAL A 262 4.31 -4.20 12.80
C VAL A 262 5.17 -5.47 12.79
N ARG A 263 5.31 -6.16 11.65
CA ARG A 263 6.20 -7.31 11.48
C ARG A 263 7.68 -7.03 11.73
N HIS A 264 8.17 -5.83 11.45
CA HIS A 264 9.60 -5.51 11.54
C HIS A 264 9.98 -5.00 12.94
N TYR A 265 9.03 -4.35 13.62
CA TYR A 265 9.34 -3.60 14.83
C TYR A 265 8.60 -4.09 16.08
N SER A 266 7.46 -4.77 15.95
CA SER A 266 6.76 -5.35 17.10
C SER A 266 7.50 -6.58 17.63
N ARG A 267 7.15 -7.00 18.85
CA ARG A 267 7.83 -8.10 19.53
C ARG A 267 7.46 -9.46 18.95
N THR A 268 6.16 -9.73 18.83
CA THR A 268 5.59 -11.00 18.31
C THR A 268 4.24 -10.77 17.64
N ASP A 269 3.78 -11.69 16.79
CA ASP A 269 2.42 -11.65 16.24
C ASP A 269 1.35 -11.61 17.35
N ASP A 270 1.54 -12.36 18.45
CA ASP A 270 0.65 -12.30 19.62
C ASP A 270 0.58 -10.91 20.26
N SER A 271 1.72 -10.20 20.36
CA SER A 271 1.73 -8.84 20.90
C SER A 271 0.98 -7.85 20.00
N ILE A 272 1.05 -8.05 18.67
CA ILE A 272 0.29 -7.25 17.71
C ILE A 272 -1.21 -7.49 17.90
N ILE A 273 -1.63 -8.75 17.98
CA ILE A 273 -3.04 -9.13 18.18
C ILE A 273 -3.58 -8.53 19.49
N GLN A 274 -2.83 -8.63 20.59
CA GLN A 274 -3.21 -8.03 21.87
C GLN A 274 -3.26 -6.50 21.83
N GLY A 275 -2.32 -5.86 21.13
CA GLY A 275 -2.32 -4.40 20.93
C GLY A 275 -3.56 -3.94 20.17
N LEU A 276 -3.92 -4.63 19.08
CA LEU A 276 -5.15 -4.39 18.33
C LEU A 276 -6.39 -4.61 19.18
N GLU A 277 -6.46 -5.71 19.94
CA GLU A 277 -7.59 -5.99 20.82
C GLU A 277 -7.81 -4.85 21.83
N LYS A 278 -6.74 -4.40 22.52
CA LYS A 278 -6.80 -3.27 23.47
C LYS A 278 -7.25 -1.98 22.80
N TYR A 279 -6.75 -1.70 21.59
CA TYR A 279 -7.16 -0.53 20.82
C TYR A 279 -8.65 -0.55 20.51
N PHE A 280 -9.18 -1.67 20.00
CA PHE A 280 -10.61 -1.80 19.70
C PHE A 280 -11.46 -1.76 20.97
N GLN A 281 -11.01 -2.37 22.08
CA GLN A 281 -11.67 -2.27 23.38
C GLN A 281 -11.78 -0.81 23.86
N TYR A 282 -10.70 -0.03 23.74
CA TYR A 282 -10.68 1.40 24.10
C TYR A 282 -11.74 2.20 23.32
N HIS A 283 -11.96 1.86 22.05
CA HIS A 283 -12.99 2.46 21.21
C HIS A 283 -14.39 1.81 21.33
N GLY A 284 -14.61 0.94 22.32
CA GLY A 284 -15.90 0.28 22.53
C GLY A 284 -16.25 -0.80 21.49
N ARG A 285 -15.27 -1.25 20.70
CA ARG A 285 -15.42 -2.22 19.59
C ARG A 285 -14.77 -3.58 19.89
N GLY A 286 -14.48 -3.88 21.16
CA GLY A 286 -13.77 -5.10 21.58
C GLY A 286 -14.47 -6.40 21.16
N GLU A 287 -15.81 -6.44 21.14
CA GLU A 287 -16.58 -7.63 20.72
C GLU A 287 -16.28 -8.04 19.28
N ALA A 288 -16.08 -7.07 18.38
CA ALA A 288 -15.75 -7.33 16.98
C ALA A 288 -14.39 -8.03 16.81
N MET A 289 -13.50 -7.95 17.81
CA MET A 289 -12.17 -8.55 17.76
C MET A 289 -12.14 -10.01 18.18
N LYS A 290 -13.16 -10.53 18.89
CA LYS A 290 -13.13 -11.92 19.40
C LYS A 290 -12.93 -12.96 18.28
N ASP A 291 -13.70 -12.82 17.20
CA ASP A 291 -13.60 -13.71 16.05
C ASP A 291 -12.30 -13.53 15.29
N TYR A 292 -11.78 -12.30 15.22
CA TYR A 292 -10.47 -12.03 14.62
C TYR A 292 -9.35 -12.69 15.42
N VAL A 293 -9.30 -12.49 16.74
CA VAL A 293 -8.27 -13.10 17.61
C VAL A 293 -8.28 -14.61 17.45
N LYS A 294 -9.47 -15.24 17.49
CA LYS A 294 -9.62 -16.68 17.27
C LYS A 294 -9.12 -17.12 15.88
N THR A 295 -9.48 -16.39 14.84
CA THR A 295 -9.07 -16.65 13.46
C THR A 295 -7.55 -16.55 13.33
N MET A 296 -6.94 -15.48 13.85
CA MET A 296 -5.50 -15.27 13.80
C MET A 296 -4.75 -16.36 14.55
N HIS A 297 -5.19 -16.74 15.75
CA HIS A 297 -4.58 -17.86 16.47
C HIS A 297 -4.64 -19.16 15.66
N THR A 298 -5.76 -19.44 14.98
CA THR A 298 -5.88 -20.63 14.14
C THR A 298 -4.90 -20.58 12.95
N LEU A 299 -4.86 -19.45 12.23
CA LEU A 299 -3.97 -19.27 11.08
C LEU A 299 -2.49 -19.32 11.48
N LEU A 300 -2.14 -18.80 12.66
CA LEU A 300 -0.77 -18.76 13.15
C LEU A 300 -0.32 -20.11 13.76
N MET A 301 -1.21 -20.83 14.45
CA MET A 301 -0.91 -22.14 15.05
C MET A 301 -0.78 -23.28 14.04
N LEU A 302 -1.45 -23.21 12.89
CA LEU A 302 -1.32 -24.22 11.83
C LEU A 302 0.12 -24.36 11.30
N ASN A 303 1.00 -23.41 11.59
CA ASN A 303 2.36 -23.32 11.07
C ASN A 303 3.44 -23.22 12.17
N SER A 304 3.18 -23.59 13.43
CA SER A 304 4.17 -23.41 14.51
C SER A 304 4.68 -24.72 15.14
N THR A 305 5.91 -25.11 14.78
CA THR A 305 6.91 -25.58 15.76
C THR A 305 7.66 -24.40 16.41
N GLU A 306 7.59 -23.19 15.84
CA GLU A 306 8.22 -21.99 16.39
C GLU A 306 7.20 -20.86 16.55
N ARG A 307 7.00 -20.47 17.80
CA ARG A 307 6.08 -19.43 18.25
C ARG A 307 6.93 -18.22 18.64
N THR A 308 7.59 -17.52 17.70
CA THR A 308 8.69 -16.64 18.18
C THR A 308 9.06 -15.34 17.47
N ILE A 309 8.57 -14.94 16.29
CA ILE A 309 8.94 -13.63 15.71
C ILE A 309 7.75 -12.99 14.97
N ALA A 310 7.55 -11.68 15.11
CA ALA A 310 6.57 -10.94 14.31
C ALA A 310 6.95 -11.05 12.82
N GLY A 311 6.00 -11.37 11.94
CA GLY A 311 6.35 -11.61 10.54
C GLY A 311 5.18 -11.66 9.57
N ARG A 312 3.97 -11.91 10.06
CA ARG A 312 2.84 -12.26 9.18
C ARG A 312 1.76 -11.18 9.10
N ILE A 313 1.86 -10.13 9.91
CA ILE A 313 0.84 -9.08 9.98
C ILE A 313 1.38 -7.78 9.36
N LEU A 314 0.54 -7.13 8.55
CA LEU A 314 0.70 -5.75 8.11
C LEU A 314 -0.54 -4.98 8.60
N LEU A 315 -0.34 -3.77 9.13
CA LEU A 315 -1.44 -2.96 9.65
C LEU A 315 -1.53 -1.64 8.88
N GLN A 316 -2.70 -1.38 8.29
CA GLN A 316 -3.02 -0.12 7.64
C GLN A 316 -3.99 0.70 8.51
N ILE A 317 -3.75 2.00 8.62
CA ILE A 317 -4.59 2.96 9.34
C ILE A 317 -4.88 4.14 8.40
N ARG A 318 -6.14 4.59 8.43
CA ARG A 318 -6.64 5.75 7.70
C ARG A 318 -6.80 6.95 8.63
#